data_AF-A0A7J9VF11-F1
#
_entry.id   AF-A0A7J9VF11-F1
#
_cell.length_a   1.000
_cell.length_b   1.000
_cell.length_c   1.000
_cell.angle_alpha   90.00
_cell.angle_beta   90.00
_cell.angle_gamma   90.00
#
_symmetry.space_group_name_H-M   'P 1'
#
loop_
_entity.id
_entity.type
_entity.pdbx_description
1 polymer ?
#
loop_
_entity_poly.entity_id
_entity_poly.type
_entity_poly.pdbx_seq_one_letter_code
_entity_poly.pdbx_strand_id
1 'polypeptide(L)' 'MEASQEAFPDLRVEILETVEDGSMVAIRWQSHGTHTGNFIIWAVGSRAAR' A
#
# COMPACT_ATOMS: atom_id res chain seq x y z
N MET A 1 3.02 10.24 -6.00
CA MET A 1 2.38 10.24 -4.66
C MET A 1 1.09 11.07 -4.64
N GLU A 2 0.99 12.16 -5.40
CA GLU A 2 -0.21 13.02 -5.44
C GLU A 2 -1.49 12.26 -5.82
N ALA A 3 -1.47 11.43 -6.88
CA ALA A 3 -2.63 10.62 -7.26
C ALA A 3 -3.12 9.64 -6.17
N SER A 4 -2.25 9.19 -5.27
CA SER A 4 -2.63 8.35 -4.13
C SER A 4 -3.22 9.16 -2.99
N GLN A 5 -2.74 10.38 -2.74
CA GLN A 5 -3.33 11.29 -1.75
C GLN A 5 -4.72 11.79 -2.19
N GLU A 6 -4.91 12.06 -3.48
CA GLU A 6 -6.23 12.41 -4.02
C GLU A 6 -7.21 11.23 -3.95
N ALA A 7 -6.72 10.01 -4.21
CA ALA A 7 -7.53 8.81 -4.13
C ALA A 7 -7.88 8.39 -2.71
N PHE A 8 -6.99 8.65 -1.76
CA PHE A 8 -7.09 8.30 -0.34
C PHE A 8 -6.71 9.52 0.52
N PRO A 9 -7.62 10.49 0.71
CA PRO A 9 -7.32 11.74 1.44
C PRO A 9 -6.91 11.52 2.90
N ASP A 10 -7.33 10.40 3.48
CA ASP A 10 -7.04 9.94 4.83
C ASP A 10 -5.98 8.82 4.87
N LEU A 11 -5.18 8.66 3.81
CA LEU A 11 -4.14 7.64 3.71
C LEU A 11 -3.15 7.74 4.87
N ARG A 12 -3.04 6.67 5.64
CA ARG A 12 -2.02 6.44 6.64
C ARG A 12 -1.16 5.26 6.22
N VAL A 13 0.14 5.37 6.47
CA VAL A 13 1.12 4.32 6.21
C VAL A 13 1.82 3.98 7.53
N GLU A 14 1.90 2.70 7.83
CA GLU A 14 2.62 2.14 8.96
C GLU A 14 3.77 1.28 8.46
N ILE A 15 4.96 1.51 9.00
CA ILE A 15 6.12 0.65 8.77
C ILE A 15 6.04 -0.48 9.79
N LEU A 16 5.89 -1.71 9.30
CA LEU A 16 5.80 -2.89 10.15
C LEU A 16 7.18 -3.47 10.45
N GLU A 17 8.09 -3.40 9.48
CA GLU A 17 9.42 -3.98 9.59
C GLU A 17 10.38 -3.35 8.58
N THR A 18 11.63 -3.22 9.00
CA THR A 18 12.74 -2.77 8.17
C THR A 18 13.85 -3.79 8.28
N VAL A 19 14.36 -4.24 7.14
CA VAL A 19 15.54 -5.13 7.07
C VAL A 19 16.59 -4.46 6.20
N GLU A 20 17.81 -4.36 6.72
CA GLU A 20 18.95 -3.77 6.02
C GLU A 20 19.89 -4.87 5.53
N ASP A 21 20.37 -4.72 4.29
CA ASP A 21 21.40 -5.59 3.70
C ASP A 21 22.40 -4.74 2.90
N GLY A 22 23.57 -4.50 3.50
CA GLY A 22 24.64 -3.70 2.93
C GLY A 22 24.22 -2.26 2.63
N SER A 23 23.88 -1.99 1.36
CA SER A 23 23.43 -0.68 0.88
C SER A 23 21.94 -0.63 0.54
N MET A 24 21.21 -1.71 0.80
CA MET A 24 19.79 -1.83 0.51
C MET A 24 18.98 -1.93 1.79
N VAL A 25 17.75 -1.43 1.72
CA VAL A 25 16.77 -1.54 2.79
C VAL A 25 15.46 -2.02 2.20
N ALA A 26 14.94 -3.11 2.75
CA ALA A 26 13.59 -3.58 2.47
C ALA A 26 12.66 -3.10 3.59
N ILE A 27 11.52 -2.50 3.21
CA ILE A 27 10.51 -2.02 4.14
C ILE A 27 9.23 -2.82 3.90
N ARG A 28 8.76 -3.53 4.92
CA ARG A 28 7.41 -4.09 4.96
C ARG A 28 6.50 -3.04 5.58
N TRP A 29 5.52 -2.58 4.82
CA TRP A 29 4.60 -1.54 5.24
C TRP A 29 3.15 -1.94 4.98
N GLN A 30 2.25 -1.33 5.72
CA GLN A 30 0.81 -1.42 5.54
C GLN A 30 0.25 -0.01 5.36
N SER A 31 -0.77 0.15 4.53
CA SER A 31 -1.50 1.40 4.42
C SER A 31 -2.98 1.23 4.59
N HIS A 32 -3.63 2.24 5.15
CA HIS A 32 -5.07 2.33 5.30
C HIS A 32 -5.54 3.71 4.87
N GLY A 33 -6.51 3.78 3.97
CA GLY A 33 -7.26 4.98 3.65
C GLY A 33 -8.59 4.62 3.02
N THR A 34 -9.51 5.58 3.01
CA THR A 34 -10.80 5.51 2.36
C THR A 34 -10.63 5.85 0.88
N HIS A 35 -11.03 4.95 -0.01
CA HIS A 35 -10.93 5.18 -1.45
C HIS A 35 -12.06 6.10 -1.94
N THR A 36 -11.73 7.35 -2.28
CA THR A 36 -12.70 8.38 -2.71
C THR A 36 -12.43 8.95 -4.11
N GLY A 37 -11.28 8.66 -4.72
CA GLY A 37 -10.90 9.19 -6.05
C GLY A 37 -10.85 8.13 -7.16
N ASN A 38 -10.59 8.55 -8.40
CA ASN A 38 -10.44 7.63 -9.52
C ASN A 38 -9.05 6.96 -9.50
N PHE A 39 -8.93 5.85 -8.76
CA PHE A 39 -7.70 5.08 -8.65
C PHE A 39 -7.94 3.71 -9.28
N ILE A 40 -7.11 3.34 -10.27
CA ILE A 40 -7.13 1.99 -10.84
C ILE A 40 -6.64 1.02 -9.77
N ILE A 41 -7.55 0.20 -9.23
CA ILE A 41 -7.19 -1.01 -8.50
C ILE A 41 -7.14 -2.16 -9.51
N TRP A 42 -5.94 -2.67 -9.81
CA TRP A 42 -5.86 -4.01 -10.36
C TRP A 42 -6.20 -4.96 -9.20
N ALA A 43 -7.29 -5.70 -9.34
CA ALA A 43 -7.75 -6.61 -8.31
C ALA A 43 -6.67 -7.67 -8.03
N VAL A 44 -6.34 -7.88 -6.75
CA VAL A 44 -5.54 -9.03 -6.31
C VAL A 44 -6.37 -10.30 -6.52
N GLY A 45 -5.76 -11.32 -7.13
CA GLY A 45 -6.43 -12.56 -7.52
C GLY A 45 -7.14 -13.25 -6.35
N SER A 46 -8.42 -13.52 -6.51
CA SER A 46 -9.18 -14.39 -5.62
C SER A 46 -8.59 -15.81 -5.67
N ARG A 47 -8.02 -16.27 -4.55
CA ARG A 47 -7.89 -17.72 -4.31
C ARG A 47 -9.28 -18.23 -3.96
N ALA A 48 -9.90 -18.95 -4.89
CA ALA A 48 -11.00 -19.84 -4.56
C ALA A 48 -10.45 -20.93 -3.63
N ALA A 49 -10.94 -20.95 -2.39
CA ALA A 49 -10.79 -22.09 -1.51
C ALA A 49 -11.47 -23.30 -2.17
N ARG A 50 -10.80 -24.44 -2.16
CA ARG A 50 -11.37 -25.75 -2.47
C ARG A 50 -11.36 -26.58 -1.20
#